data_AF-A0A1I6U4U2-F1
#
_entry.id   AF-A0A1I6U4U2-F1
#
_cell.length_a   1.000
_cell.length_b   1.000
_cell.length_c   1.000
_cell.angle_alpha   90.00
_cell.angle_beta   90.00
_cell.angle_gamma   90.00
#
_symmetry.space_group_name_H-M   'P 1'
#
loop_
_entity.id
_entity.type
_entity.pdbx_description
1 polymer ?
#
loop_
_entity_poly.entity_id
_entity_poly.type
_entity_poly.pdbx_seq_one_letter_code
_entity_poly.pdbx_strand_id
1 'polypeptide(L)'
;MDYLHDSRTPDQGTVNLSADSVNNIYEMPHDKFLGFSTDRQISNALSYMAHVTRDLGDGYSVRVAYAGSGLDIKSVRAHVSQLGNATSTGDYNLRSRRYSGSQRSDKNGVLQIDFMGKDIQTGSIRHTFNVGFDYRWFDVETIDWYQFRSGGYN
;
A
#
# COMPACT_ATOMS: atom_id res chain seq x y z
N MET A 1 -15.58 -12.45 2.21
CA MET A 1 -15.20 -11.07 2.58
C MET A 1 -14.16 -11.18 3.66
N ASP A 2 -13.12 -10.37 3.59
CA ASP A 2 -12.08 -10.30 4.61
C ASP A 2 -11.77 -8.84 4.95
N TYR A 3 -11.45 -8.58 6.20
CA TYR A 3 -11.09 -7.26 6.73
C TYR A 3 -9.87 -7.37 7.64
N LEU A 4 -8.86 -6.56 7.35
CA LEU A 4 -7.62 -6.46 8.12
C LEU A 4 -7.47 -5.05 8.68
N HIS A 5 -7.22 -4.96 9.98
CA HIS A 5 -6.78 -3.75 10.66
C HIS A 5 -5.37 -3.97 11.23
N ASP A 6 -4.39 -3.20 10.76
CA ASP A 6 -3.01 -3.19 11.24
C ASP A 6 -2.67 -1.80 11.80
N SER A 7 -2.05 -1.77 12.98
CA SER A 7 -1.66 -0.55 13.68
C SER A 7 -0.31 -0.75 14.35
N ARG A 8 0.72 -0.08 13.85
CA ARG A 8 2.10 -0.28 14.31
C ARG A 8 2.89 1.01 14.37
N THR A 9 3.94 1.01 15.19
CA THR A 9 4.96 2.03 15.15
C THR A 9 5.81 1.82 13.90
N PRO A 10 5.94 2.83 13.02
CA PRO A 10 6.59 2.65 11.75
C PRO A 10 8.11 2.75 11.91
N ASP A 11 8.87 1.90 11.20
CA ASP A 11 10.34 1.86 11.28
C ASP A 11 10.95 3.13 10.68
N GLN A 12 11.73 3.84 11.49
CA GLN A 12 12.33 5.14 11.17
C GLN A 12 13.56 5.03 10.26
N GLY A 13 14.07 3.81 10.07
CA GLY A 13 15.26 3.54 9.28
C GLY A 13 16.56 3.94 9.99
N THR A 14 17.66 3.78 9.27
CA THR A 14 19.02 4.09 9.73
C THR A 14 19.49 5.46 9.25
N VAL A 15 20.40 6.10 9.97
CA VAL A 15 21.01 7.37 9.57
C VAL A 15 22.52 7.21 9.36
N ASN A 16 23.07 7.82 8.32
CA ASN A 16 24.52 7.99 8.16
C ASN A 16 24.96 9.20 9.01
N LEU A 17 26.07 9.15 9.74
CA LEU A 17 26.58 10.28 10.56
C LEU A 17 27.77 11.00 9.93
N SER A 18 28.13 10.63 8.70
CA SER A 18 29.21 11.25 7.91
C SER A 18 28.68 11.82 6.59
N ALA A 19 29.58 12.40 5.81
CA ALA A 19 29.32 12.75 4.42
C ALA A 19 28.87 11.53 3.60
N ASP A 20 28.07 11.74 2.55
CA ASP A 20 27.50 10.67 1.71
C ASP A 20 28.56 9.77 1.04
N SER A 21 29.81 10.26 0.90
CA SER A 21 30.93 9.49 0.38
C SER A 21 31.55 8.52 1.40
N VAL A 22 31.13 8.57 2.66
CA VAL A 22 31.67 7.77 3.77
C VAL A 22 30.53 7.00 4.43
N ASN A 23 30.65 5.67 4.45
CA ASN A 23 29.73 4.83 5.21
C ASN A 23 30.03 4.94 6.71
N ASN A 24 29.15 5.64 7.43
CA ASN A 24 29.17 5.73 8.89
C ASN A 24 27.73 5.61 9.41
N ILE A 25 27.07 4.51 9.06
CA ILE A 25 25.72 4.20 9.51
C ILE A 25 25.71 4.09 11.04
N TYR A 26 24.79 4.80 11.67
CA TYR A 26 24.59 4.73 13.10
C TYR A 26 23.93 3.40 13.49
N GLU A 27 24.69 2.53 14.15
CA GLU A 27 24.15 1.36 14.82
C GLU A 27 23.37 1.79 16.07
N MET A 28 22.04 1.73 15.98
CA MET A 28 21.16 2.18 17.04
C MET A 28 21.14 1.16 18.19
N PRO A 29 21.42 1.59 19.44
CA PRO A 29 21.22 0.76 20.60
C PRO A 29 19.76 0.27 20.71
N HIS A 30 19.56 -0.98 21.17
CA HIS A 30 18.23 -1.59 21.27
C HIS A 30 17.25 -0.87 22.22
N ASP A 31 17.75 0.01 23.08
CA ASP A 31 16.99 0.81 24.04
C ASP A 31 16.70 2.24 23.56
N LYS A 32 17.09 2.60 22.32
CA LYS A 32 16.82 3.92 21.72
C LYS A 32 15.79 3.83 20.60
N PHE A 33 14.90 4.83 20.56
CA PHE A 33 13.96 5.05 19.47
C PHE A 33 14.05 6.51 19.02
N LEU A 34 14.25 6.73 17.71
CA LEU A 34 14.44 8.08 17.15
C LEU A 34 13.11 8.78 16.78
N GLY A 35 11.99 8.05 16.79
CA GLY A 35 10.68 8.59 16.49
C GLY A 35 10.04 9.36 17.66
N PHE A 36 8.81 9.82 17.45
CA PHE A 36 7.98 10.38 18.52
C PHE A 36 7.01 9.33 19.06
N SER A 37 6.44 9.57 20.25
CA SER A 37 5.37 8.73 20.80
C SER A 37 4.11 8.73 19.92
N THR A 38 3.95 9.73 19.06
CA THR A 38 2.86 9.87 18.10
C THR A 38 3.09 9.10 16.79
N ASP A 39 4.26 8.49 16.61
CA ASP A 39 4.59 7.75 15.38
C ASP A 39 3.71 6.50 15.28
N ARG A 40 2.90 6.47 14.22
CA ARG A 40 1.87 5.46 14.03
C ARG A 40 1.54 5.32 12.55
N GLN A 41 1.55 4.09 12.07
CA GLN A 41 0.97 3.72 10.79
C GLN A 41 -0.22 2.80 11.01
N ILE A 42 -1.35 3.17 10.43
CA ILE A 42 -2.59 2.40 10.44
C ILE A 42 -2.89 2.00 9.00
N SER A 43 -3.21 0.72 8.79
CA SER A 43 -3.61 0.16 7.50
C SER A 43 -4.93 -0.58 7.70
N ASN A 44 -5.95 -0.19 6.95
CA ASN A 44 -7.23 -0.91 6.88
C ASN A 44 -7.37 -1.48 5.47
N ALA A 45 -7.52 -2.80 5.35
CA ALA A 45 -7.76 -3.45 4.07
C ALA A 45 -9.10 -4.20 4.10
N LEU A 46 -9.89 -4.04 3.06
CA LEU A 46 -11.17 -4.73 2.85
C LEU A 46 -11.14 -5.43 1.49
N SER A 47 -11.54 -6.70 1.44
CA SER A 47 -11.73 -7.41 0.18
C SER A 47 -13.05 -8.19 0.17
N TYR A 48 -13.71 -8.20 -0.97
CA TYR A 48 -14.97 -8.92 -1.15
C TYR A 48 -15.14 -9.38 -2.59
N MET A 49 -15.86 -10.48 -2.76
CA MET A 49 -16.16 -11.08 -4.05
C MET A 49 -17.52 -11.75 -3.98
N ALA A 50 -18.27 -11.65 -5.06
CA ALA A 50 -19.49 -12.41 -5.30
C ALA A 50 -19.49 -12.90 -6.74
N HIS A 51 -20.00 -14.10 -6.97
CA HIS A 51 -20.19 -14.60 -8.31
C HIS A 51 -21.42 -15.50 -8.37
N VAL A 52 -21.99 -15.60 -9.56
CA VAL A 52 -23.06 -16.53 -9.89
C VAL A 52 -22.69 -17.22 -11.19
N THR A 53 -22.90 -18.53 -11.23
CA THR A 53 -22.83 -19.30 -12.48
C THR A 53 -24.20 -19.90 -12.72
N ARG A 54 -24.70 -19.76 -13.94
CA ARG A 54 -25.98 -20.29 -14.37
C ARG A 54 -25.74 -21.26 -15.53
N ASP A 55 -26.16 -22.50 -15.34
CA ASP A 55 -26.24 -23.46 -16.44
C ASP A 55 -27.42 -23.10 -17.35
N LEU A 56 -27.16 -23.04 -18.65
CA LEU A 56 -28.14 -22.74 -19.69
C LEU A 56 -28.68 -24.00 -20.37
N GLY A 57 -28.09 -25.18 -20.08
CA GLY A 57 -28.37 -26.44 -20.75
C GLY A 57 -27.36 -26.74 -21.86
N ASP A 58 -27.34 -28.00 -22.32
CA ASP A 58 -26.54 -28.46 -23.47
C ASP A 58 -25.04 -28.13 -23.41
N GLY A 59 -24.47 -28.12 -22.20
CA GLY A 59 -23.06 -27.80 -21.98
C GLY A 59 -22.73 -26.31 -21.94
N TYR A 60 -23.71 -25.42 -22.06
CA TYR A 60 -23.52 -23.97 -21.97
C TYR A 60 -23.76 -23.44 -20.56
N SER A 61 -22.95 -22.46 -20.15
CA SER A 61 -23.11 -21.75 -18.89
C SER A 61 -22.69 -20.28 -19.02
N VAL A 62 -23.30 -19.43 -18.20
CA VAL A 62 -22.91 -18.03 -18.05
C VAL A 62 -22.45 -17.80 -16.62
N ARG A 63 -21.34 -17.10 -16.46
CA ARG A 63 -20.85 -16.63 -15.17
C ARG A 63 -20.81 -15.12 -15.13
N VAL A 64 -21.24 -14.57 -14.00
CA VAL A 64 -21.04 -13.15 -13.66
C VAL A 64 -20.32 -13.11 -12.33
N ALA A 65 -19.19 -12.43 -12.26
CA ALA A 65 -18.39 -12.28 -11.05
C ALA A 65 -18.05 -10.80 -10.83
N TYR A 66 -18.06 -10.38 -9.58
CA TYR A 66 -17.57 -9.08 -9.17
C TYR A 66 -16.64 -9.23 -7.97
N ALA A 67 -15.49 -8.58 -8.02
CA ALA A 67 -14.56 -8.49 -6.91
C ALA A 67 -14.18 -7.02 -6.69
N GLY A 68 -14.07 -6.63 -5.42
CA GLY A 68 -13.68 -5.29 -5.02
C GLY A 68 -12.72 -5.31 -3.84
N SER A 69 -11.89 -4.27 -3.75
CA SER A 69 -11.04 -4.05 -2.59
C SER A 69 -10.87 -2.57 -2.25
N GLY A 70 -10.61 -2.30 -0.98
CA GLY A 70 -10.28 -0.99 -0.45
C GLY A 70 -9.08 -1.07 0.49
N LEU A 71 -8.17 -0.12 0.39
CA LEU A 71 -6.99 0.02 1.26
C LEU A 71 -6.86 1.48 1.71
N ASP A 72 -6.99 1.70 3.00
CA ASP A 72 -6.76 3.00 3.63
C ASP A 72 -5.51 2.93 4.51
N ILE A 73 -4.50 3.74 4.18
CA ILE A 73 -3.27 3.88 4.96
C ILE A 73 -3.20 5.29 5.52
N LYS A 74 -3.01 5.41 6.82
CA LYS A 74 -2.65 6.68 7.47
C LYS A 74 -1.34 6.49 8.20
N SER A 75 -0.37 7.34 7.94
CA SER A 75 0.94 7.31 8.58
C SER A 75 1.27 8.66 9.17
N VAL A 76 1.73 8.68 10.41
CA VAL A 76 2.43 9.80 11.03
C VAL A 76 3.79 9.28 11.47
N ARG A 77 4.85 9.93 11.02
CA ARG A 77 6.20 9.40 11.12
C ARG A 77 7.20 10.53 11.37
N ALA A 78 8.14 10.29 12.28
CA ALA A 78 9.30 11.14 12.41
C ALA A 78 10.29 10.96 11.25
N HIS A 79 11.16 11.93 11.05
CA HIS A 79 12.30 11.79 10.18
C HIS A 79 13.48 12.52 10.80
N VAL A 80 14.65 11.91 10.65
CA VAL A 80 15.91 12.43 11.18
C VAL A 80 16.77 12.83 9.99
N SER A 81 16.72 14.11 9.64
CA SER A 81 17.42 14.66 8.48
C SER A 81 18.72 15.34 8.88
N GLN A 82 19.69 15.32 7.98
CA GLN A 82 20.90 16.13 8.10
C GLN A 82 20.54 17.63 8.22
N LEU A 83 21.34 18.39 8.97
CA LEU A 83 21.20 19.84 8.97
C LEU A 83 21.48 20.41 7.57
N GLY A 84 20.69 21.40 7.15
CA GLY A 84 20.81 21.97 5.79
C GLY A 84 22.18 22.58 5.48
N ASN A 85 22.97 22.91 6.50
CA ASN A 85 24.31 23.50 6.41
C ASN A 85 25.45 22.50 6.71
N ALA A 86 25.18 21.21 6.88
CA ALA A 86 26.20 20.24 7.28
C ALA A 86 27.36 20.10 6.28
N THR A 87 27.13 20.30 4.98
CA THR A 87 28.20 20.30 3.96
C THR A 87 29.17 21.48 4.11
N SER A 88 28.68 22.62 4.60
CA SER A 88 29.52 23.81 4.82
C SER A 88 30.21 23.83 6.17
N THR A 89 29.61 23.18 7.18
CA THR A 89 30.11 23.16 8.56
C THR A 89 30.93 21.91 8.89
N GLY A 90 30.74 20.82 8.16
CA GLY A 90 31.29 19.50 8.49
C GLY A 90 30.49 18.76 9.57
N ASP A 91 29.41 19.35 10.09
CA ASP A 91 28.61 18.81 11.20
C ASP A 91 27.61 17.73 10.74
N TYR A 92 28.10 16.68 10.09
CA TYR A 92 27.27 15.57 9.56
C TYR A 92 26.61 14.72 10.66
N ASN A 93 27.15 14.77 11.88
CA ASN A 93 26.64 14.08 13.05
C ASN A 93 25.46 14.82 13.72
N LEU A 94 25.21 16.08 13.37
CA LEU A 94 24.06 16.84 13.85
C LEU A 94 22.85 16.61 12.93
N ARG A 95 21.69 16.40 13.56
CA ARG A 95 20.45 16.02 12.87
C ARG A 95 19.26 16.84 13.36
N SER A 96 18.39 17.22 12.44
CA SER A 96 17.08 17.79 12.73
C SER A 96 16.05 16.68 12.74
N ARG A 97 15.31 16.56 13.86
CA ARG A 97 14.14 15.68 13.95
C ARG A 97 12.89 16.46 13.59
N ARG A 98 12.12 15.97 12.63
CA ARG A 98 10.79 16.51 12.29
C ARG A 98 9.81 15.37 12.10
N TYR A 99 8.54 15.67 11.86
CA TYR A 99 7.54 14.66 11.54
C TYR A 99 6.68 15.11 10.37
N SER A 100 6.17 14.14 9.63
CA SER A 100 5.23 14.32 8.54
C SER A 100 4.10 13.31 8.69
N GLY A 101 2.99 13.58 8.02
CA GLY A 101 1.92 12.61 7.89
C GLY A 101 1.49 12.45 6.44
N SER A 102 0.98 11.27 6.15
CA SER A 102 0.37 10.95 4.87
C SER A 102 -0.89 10.14 5.08
N GLN A 103 -1.82 10.28 4.14
CA GLN A 103 -3.00 9.44 4.02
C GLN A 103 -3.12 8.98 2.57
N ARG A 104 -3.38 7.70 2.37
CA ARG A 104 -3.62 7.09 1.07
C ARG A 104 -4.90 6.26 1.13
N SER A 105 -5.76 6.41 0.13
CA SER A 105 -6.97 5.61 -0.07
C SER A 105 -6.93 5.02 -1.47
N ASP A 106 -6.88 3.69 -1.55
CA ASP A 106 -6.94 2.95 -2.82
C ASP A 106 -8.23 2.13 -2.85
N LYS A 107 -9.07 2.36 -3.86
CA LYS A 107 -10.29 1.58 -4.11
C LYS A 107 -10.22 1.00 -5.51
N ASN A 108 -10.63 -0.25 -5.67
CA ASN A 108 -10.66 -0.87 -6.99
C ASN A 108 -11.74 -1.95 -7.07
N GLY A 109 -12.10 -2.29 -8.29
CA GLY A 109 -12.96 -3.43 -8.55
C GLY A 109 -12.89 -3.93 -9.98
N VAL A 110 -13.38 -5.15 -10.16
CA VAL A 110 -13.50 -5.82 -11.46
C VAL A 110 -14.85 -6.51 -11.56
N LEU A 111 -15.55 -6.28 -12.67
CA LEU A 111 -16.71 -7.04 -13.11
C LEU A 111 -16.26 -7.96 -14.25
N GLN A 112 -16.59 -9.24 -14.17
CA GLN A 112 -16.32 -10.24 -15.18
C GLN A 112 -17.62 -10.92 -15.61
N ILE A 113 -17.81 -11.07 -16.92
CA ILE A 113 -18.94 -11.78 -17.51
C ILE A 113 -18.38 -12.78 -18.51
N ASP A 114 -18.62 -14.07 -18.28
CA ASP A 114 -18.11 -15.17 -19.08
C ASP A 114 -19.26 -16.00 -19.67
N PHE A 115 -19.17 -16.34 -20.95
CA PHE A 115 -19.97 -17.37 -21.60
C PHE A 115 -19.09 -18.58 -21.92
N MET A 116 -19.45 -19.72 -21.35
CA MET A 116 -18.66 -20.94 -21.39
C MET A 116 -19.45 -22.05 -22.09
N GLY A 117 -18.83 -22.71 -23.06
CA GLY A 117 -19.31 -23.95 -23.65
C GLY A 117 -18.40 -25.09 -23.25
N LYS A 118 -18.97 -26.17 -22.73
CA LYS A 118 -18.25 -27.39 -22.36
C LYS A 118 -18.81 -28.56 -23.16
N ASP A 119 -17.92 -29.32 -23.78
CA ASP A 119 -18.26 -30.55 -24.49
C ASP A 119 -19.26 -30.37 -25.65
N ILE A 120 -19.20 -29.21 -26.32
CA ILE A 120 -20.05 -28.89 -27.47
C ILE A 120 -19.61 -29.70 -28.69
N GLN A 121 -20.49 -30.55 -29.22
CA GLN A 121 -20.15 -31.46 -30.31
C GLN A 121 -20.42 -30.82 -31.68
N THR A 122 -19.41 -30.81 -32.56
CA THR A 122 -19.57 -30.49 -33.98
C THR A 122 -18.96 -31.61 -34.81
N GLY A 123 -19.80 -32.46 -35.39
CA GLY A 123 -19.36 -33.66 -36.11
C GLY A 123 -18.69 -34.67 -35.17
N SER A 124 -17.45 -35.07 -35.48
CA SER A 124 -16.64 -35.96 -34.63
C SER A 124 -15.81 -35.21 -33.57
N ILE A 125 -15.87 -33.86 -33.55
CA ILE A 125 -15.03 -33.02 -32.71
C ILE A 125 -15.84 -32.44 -31.56
N ARG A 126 -15.23 -32.42 -30.37
CA ARG A 126 -15.79 -31.86 -29.14
C ARG A 126 -15.04 -30.58 -28.76
N HIS A 127 -15.77 -29.49 -28.56
CA HIS A 127 -15.24 -28.17 -28.29
C HIS A 127 -15.54 -27.75 -26.85
N THR A 128 -14.55 -27.14 -26.19
CA THR A 128 -14.74 -26.41 -24.94
C THR A 128 -14.15 -25.03 -25.13
N PHE A 129 -14.92 -23.99 -24.80
CA PHE A 129 -14.50 -22.61 -24.97
C PHE A 129 -15.01 -21.74 -23.83
N ASN A 130 -14.32 -20.61 -23.61
CA ASN A 130 -14.77 -19.54 -22.74
C ASN A 130 -14.56 -18.21 -23.49
N VAL A 131 -15.59 -17.38 -23.55
CA VAL A 131 -15.55 -16.04 -24.13
C VAL A 131 -16.12 -15.08 -23.10
N GLY A 132 -15.34 -14.08 -22.71
CA GLY A 132 -15.72 -13.18 -21.63
C GLY A 132 -15.33 -11.73 -21.84
N PHE A 133 -15.87 -10.88 -20.97
CA PHE A 133 -15.61 -9.46 -20.89
C PHE A 133 -15.30 -9.06 -19.44
N ASP A 134 -14.25 -8.24 -19.28
CA ASP A 134 -13.82 -7.70 -18.00
C ASP A 134 -13.88 -6.17 -18.00
N TYR A 135 -14.48 -5.58 -16.96
CA TYR A 135 -14.41 -4.14 -16.69
C TYR A 135 -13.74 -3.88 -15.35
N ARG A 136 -12.66 -3.09 -15.37
CA ARG A 136 -11.87 -2.73 -14.18
C ARG A 136 -11.91 -1.23 -13.94
N TRP A 137 -12.01 -0.84 -12.67
CA TRP A 137 -11.86 0.54 -12.22
C TRP A 137 -10.95 0.61 -11.01
N PHE A 138 -10.34 1.78 -10.82
CA PHE A 138 -9.53 2.11 -9.66
C PHE A 138 -9.67 3.60 -9.34
N ASP A 139 -9.53 3.93 -8.07
CA ASP A 139 -9.46 5.29 -7.54
C ASP A 139 -8.35 5.30 -6.48
N VAL A 140 -7.43 6.25 -6.61
CA VAL A 140 -6.26 6.38 -5.74
C VAL A 140 -6.12 7.83 -5.34
N GLU A 141 -6.20 8.09 -4.05
CA GLU A 141 -5.99 9.40 -3.46
C GLU A 141 -4.81 9.34 -2.50
N THR A 142 -3.93 10.35 -2.55
CA THR A 142 -2.85 10.51 -1.57
C THR A 142 -2.80 11.97 -1.14
N ILE A 143 -2.79 12.18 0.17
CA ILE A 143 -2.68 13.49 0.81
C ILE A 143 -1.48 13.45 1.74
N ASP A 144 -0.55 14.37 1.55
CA ASP A 144 0.62 14.54 2.41
C ASP A 144 0.52 15.87 3.17
N TRP A 145 1.03 15.89 4.41
CA TRP A 145 1.17 17.13 5.18
C TRP A 145 2.45 17.14 5.99
N TYR A 146 3.04 18.33 6.08
CA TYR A 146 4.18 18.63 6.94
C TYR A 146 3.72 19.44 8.14
N GLN A 147 4.07 19.02 9.35
CA GLN A 147 3.90 19.84 10.54
C GLN A 147 5.29 20.23 11.07
N PHE A 148 5.68 21.47 10.79
CA PHE A 148 6.84 22.08 11.42
C PHE A 148 6.44 22.51 12.83
N ARG A 149 6.94 21.81 13.85
CA ARG A 149 6.96 22.41 15.19
C ARG A 149 8.22 23.26 15.29
N SER A 150 8.07 24.56 15.02
CA SER A 150 8.97 25.57 15.60
C SER A 150 8.78 25.51 17.11
N GLY A 151 9.84 25.25 17.86
CA GLY A 151 9.75 25.11 19.32
C GLY A 151 11.03 24.60 19.94
N GLY A 152 12.13 25.30 19.72
CA GLY A 152 13.23 25.29 20.68
C GLY A 152 12.81 26.15 21.87
N TYR A 153 12.64 25.54 23.04
CA TYR A 153 12.65 26.24 24.32
C TYR A 153 14.00 25.98 24.97
N ASN A 154 14.70 27.09 25.25
CA ASN A 154 15.90 27.34 26.07
C ASN A 154 17.02 26.29 26.09
#